data_AF-A0A917NIG0-F1
#
_entry.id   AF-A0A917NIG0-F1
#
_cell.length_a   1.000
_cell.length_b   1.000
_cell.length_c   1.000
_cell.angle_alpha   90.00
_cell.angle_beta   90.00
_cell.angle_gamma   90.00
#
_symmetry.space_group_name_H-M   'P 1'
#
loop_
_entity.id
_entity.type
_entity.pdbx_description
1 polymer ?
#
loop_
_entity_poly.entity_id
_entity_poly.type
_entity_poly.pdbx_seq_one_letter_code
_entity_poly.pdbx_strand_id
1 'polypeptide(L)'
;MVFGHRSASAPEIPPALGKAMANYRALLDELEAGTIDDATFRQRALHIGLIVRDDDAWILDLSSERWWRYDGVALSSLNFDGSEG
;
A
#
# COMPACT_ATOMS: atom_id res chain seq x y z
N MET A 1 -34.31 2.70 11.71
CA MET A 1 -32.85 2.83 11.68
C MET A 1 -32.45 3.13 10.25
N VAL A 2 -31.93 4.33 9.97
CA VAL A 2 -31.54 4.72 8.61
C VAL A 2 -30.03 4.50 8.51
N PHE A 3 -29.62 3.54 7.69
CA PHE A 3 -28.22 3.39 7.30
C PHE A 3 -27.90 4.56 6.39
N GLY A 4 -27.25 5.58 6.95
CA GLY A 4 -26.72 6.69 6.17
C GLY A 4 -25.85 6.12 5.06
N HIS A 5 -26.16 6.52 3.82
CA HIS A 5 -25.27 6.33 2.69
C HIS A 5 -23.95 7.01 3.09
N ARG A 6 -22.95 6.24 3.54
CA ARG A 6 -21.59 6.73 3.63
C ARG A 6 -21.24 7.01 2.17
N SER A 7 -21.36 8.27 1.76
CA SER A 7 -20.73 8.71 0.53
C SER A 7 -19.29 8.30 0.71
N ALA A 8 -18.85 7.28 -0.04
CA ALA A 8 -17.48 6.84 0.01
C ALA A 8 -16.69 7.99 -0.61
N SER A 9 -16.33 8.98 0.22
CA SER A 9 -15.27 9.92 -0.11
C SER A 9 -14.13 9.04 -0.61
N ALA A 10 -13.68 9.28 -1.84
CA ALA A 10 -12.55 8.55 -2.39
C ALA A 10 -11.47 8.55 -1.31
N PRO A 11 -10.97 7.38 -0.88
CA PRO A 11 -10.06 7.32 0.25
C PRO A 11 -8.88 8.23 -0.07
N GLU A 12 -8.69 9.28 0.73
CA GLU A 12 -7.54 10.15 0.59
C GLU A 12 -6.29 9.27 0.69
N ILE A 13 -5.45 9.33 -0.35
CA ILE A 13 -4.21 8.57 -0.41
C ILE A 13 -3.35 9.03 0.78
N PRO A 14 -3.01 8.15 1.74
CA PRO A 14 -2.21 8.56 2.88
C PRO A 14 -0.88 9.13 2.38
N PRO A 15 -0.40 10.28 2.88
CA PRO A 15 0.89 10.84 2.45
C PRO A 15 2.06 9.86 2.58
N ALA A 16 1.98 8.92 3.53
CA ALA A 16 2.96 7.85 3.72
C ALA A 16 3.01 6.83 2.56
N LEU A 17 1.91 6.67 1.82
CA LEU A 17 1.79 5.73 0.72
C LEU A 17 2.67 6.13 -0.48
N GLY A 18 2.66 7.40 -0.87
CA GLY A 18 3.54 7.89 -1.94
C GLY A 18 5.02 7.67 -1.61
N LYS A 19 5.42 7.92 -0.36
CA LYS A 19 6.77 7.63 0.13
C LYS A 19 7.09 6.14 0.11
N ALA A 20 6.15 5.28 0.52
CA ALA A 20 6.33 3.84 0.46
C ALA A 20 6.51 3.34 -0.98
N MET A 21 5.74 3.86 -1.94
CA MET A 21 5.91 3.51 -3.36
C MET A 21 7.28 3.94 -3.91
N ALA A 22 7.74 5.14 -3.56
CA ALA A 22 9.06 5.63 -3.96
C ALA A 22 10.18 4.74 -3.38
N ASN A 23 10.09 4.39 -2.10
CA ASN A 23 11.04 3.50 -1.44
C ASN A 23 11.02 2.09 -2.05
N TYR A 24 9.84 1.58 -2.39
CA TYR A 24 9.69 0.27 -3.02
C TYR A 24 10.31 0.25 -4.42
N ARG A 25 10.15 1.33 -5.21
CA ARG A 25 10.81 1.49 -6.51
C ARG A 25 12.34 1.46 -6.37
N ALA A 26 12.90 2.23 -5.43
CA ALA A 26 14.33 2.23 -5.18
C ALA A 26 14.86 0.83 -4.77
N LEU A 27 14.06 0.08 -4.01
CA LEU A 27 14.42 -1.28 -3.61
C LEU A 27 14.38 -2.27 -4.79
N LEU A 28 13.49 -2.09 -5.76
CA LEU A 28 13.51 -2.84 -7.03
C LEU A 28 14.77 -2.51 -7.83
N ASP A 29 15.15 -1.23 -7.92
CA ASP A 29 16.37 -0.82 -8.61
C ASP A 29 17.62 -1.49 -8.00
N GLU A 30 17.68 -1.63 -6.67
CA GLU A 30 18.73 -2.40 -5.97
C GLU A 30 18.73 -3.90 -6.35
N LEU A 31 17.56 -4.53 -6.41
CA LEU A 31 17.43 -5.93 -6.79
C LEU A 31 17.86 -6.16 -8.26
N GLU A 32 17.44 -5.28 -9.18
CA GLU A 32 17.81 -5.34 -10.59
C GLU A 32 19.31 -5.12 -10.82
N ALA A 33 19.92 -4.24 -10.02
CA ALA A 33 21.38 -4.04 -10.02
C ALA A 33 22.15 -5.21 -9.40
N GLY A 34 21.47 -6.17 -8.77
CA GLY A 34 22.08 -7.30 -8.05
C GLY A 34 22.81 -6.88 -6.78
N THR A 35 22.53 -5.69 -6.23
CA THR A 35 23.14 -5.21 -4.97
C THR A 35 22.51 -5.86 -3.74
N ILE A 36 21.29 -6.38 -3.89
CA ILE A 36 20.58 -7.21 -2.91
C ILE A 36 20.03 -8.46 -3.61
N ASP A 37 19.82 -9.53 -2.84
CA ASP A 37 19.17 -10.75 -3.30
C ASP A 37 17.65 -10.74 -3.05
N ASP A 38 16.94 -11.73 -3.60
CA ASP A 38 15.48 -11.87 -3.44
C ASP A 38 15.05 -11.99 -1.97
N ALA A 39 15.86 -12.66 -1.13
CA ALA A 39 15.57 -12.80 0.29
C ALA A 39 15.63 -11.45 1.02
N THR A 40 16.69 -10.68 0.79
CA THR A 40 16.87 -9.33 1.34
C THR A 40 15.79 -8.39 0.82
N PHE A 41 15.46 -8.49 -0.47
CA PHE A 41 14.38 -7.74 -1.08
C PHE A 41 13.05 -8.00 -0.36
N ARG A 42 12.62 -9.27 -0.23
CA ARG A 42 11.35 -9.62 0.43
C ARG A 42 11.27 -9.11 1.86
N GLN A 43 12.37 -9.22 2.62
CA GLN A 43 12.43 -8.74 3.99
C GLN A 43 12.24 -7.20 4.08
N ARG A 44 12.92 -6.44 3.21
CA ARG A 44 12.85 -4.97 3.21
C ARG A 44 11.53 -4.47 2.61
N ALA A 45 11.06 -5.10 1.54
CA ALA A 45 9.79 -4.81 0.88
C ALA A 45 8.60 -4.92 1.84
N LEU A 46 8.58 -5.94 2.71
CA LEU A 46 7.52 -6.10 3.71
C LEU A 46 7.37 -4.88 4.62
N HIS A 47 8.50 -4.32 5.09
CA HIS A 47 8.49 -3.15 5.98
C HIS A 47 8.09 -1.86 5.26
N ILE A 48 8.37 -1.77 3.96
CA ILE A 48 7.96 -0.63 3.13
C ILE A 48 6.48 -0.72 2.76
N GLY A 49 6.01 -1.93 2.47
CA GLY A 49 4.65 -2.23 2.03
C GLY A 49 3.61 -2.25 3.16
N LEU A 50 4.02 -2.14 4.42
CA LEU A 50 3.11 -2.04 5.57
C LEU A 50 3.13 -0.62 6.15
N ILE A 51 2.00 0.07 6.09
CA ILE A 51 1.81 1.38 6.71
C ILE A 51 0.74 1.26 7.78
N VAL A 52 1.11 1.51 9.02
CA VAL A 52 0.17 1.62 10.14
C VAL A 52 0.01 3.09 10.48
N ARG A 53 -1.23 3.58 10.49
CA ARG A 53 -1.54 4.97 10.85
C ARG A 53 -2.87 5.03 11.57
N ASP A 54 -2.86 5.68 12.74
CA ASP A 54 -4.05 5.86 13.58
C ASP A 54 -4.71 4.48 13.85
N ASP A 55 -5.91 4.24 13.31
CA ASP A 55 -6.66 2.99 13.48
C ASP A 55 -6.64 2.08 12.23
N ASP A 56 -5.89 2.45 11.19
CA ASP A 56 -5.82 1.73 9.91
C ASP A 56 -4.44 1.11 9.65
N ALA A 57 -4.42 -0.04 8.97
CA ALA A 57 -3.22 -0.62 8.37
C ALA A 57 -3.40 -0.78 6.86
N TRP A 58 -2.37 -0.42 6.09
CA TRP A 58 -2.33 -0.50 4.64
C TRP A 58 -1.22 -1.47 4.22
N ILE A 59 -1.56 -2.44 3.38
CA ILE A 59 -0.69 -3.55 3.00
C ILE A 59 -0.57 -3.60 1.48
N LEU A 60 0.65 -3.53 0.97
CA LEU A 60 0.97 -3.80 -0.42
C LEU A 60 1.03 -5.32 -0.65
N ASP A 61 0.10 -5.82 -1.46
CA ASP A 61 0.16 -7.18 -1.97
C ASP A 61 0.81 -7.18 -3.36
N LEU A 62 2.05 -7.63 -3.41
CA LEU A 62 2.85 -7.71 -4.62
C LEU A 62 2.36 -8.79 -5.59
N SER A 63 1.75 -9.85 -5.07
CA SER A 63 1.27 -10.94 -5.92
C SER A 63 0.05 -10.53 -6.74
N SER A 64 -0.74 -9.59 -6.24
CA SER A 64 -1.96 -9.11 -6.90
C SER A 64 -1.90 -7.64 -7.30
N GLU A 65 -0.72 -7.02 -7.18
CA GLU A 65 -0.41 -5.64 -7.55
C GLU A 65 -1.41 -4.62 -6.99
N ARG A 66 -1.82 -4.82 -5.73
CA ARG A 66 -2.88 -4.02 -5.12
C ARG A 66 -2.57 -3.64 -3.68
N TRP A 67 -3.28 -2.63 -3.19
CA TRP A 67 -3.28 -2.30 -1.78
C TRP A 67 -4.51 -2.83 -1.08
N TRP A 68 -4.31 -3.28 0.14
CA TRP A 68 -5.37 -3.61 1.08
C TRP A 68 -5.36 -2.59 2.22
N ARG A 69 -6.54 -2.18 2.66
CA ARG A 69 -6.73 -1.42 3.89
C ARG A 69 -7.50 -2.27 4.88
N TYR A 70 -6.94 -2.41 6.07
CA TYR A 70 -7.60 -2.95 7.25
C TYR A 70 -7.96 -1.82 8.20
N ASP A 71 -9.24 -1.67 8.54
CA ASP A 71 -9.75 -0.59 9.40
C ASP A 71 -10.01 -1.04 10.86
N GLY A 72 -9.37 -2.14 11.27
CA GLY A 72 -9.61 -2.78 12.56
C GLY A 72 -10.79 -3.75 12.56
N VAL A 73 -11.65 -3.74 11.52
CA VAL A 73 -12.83 -4.61 11.43
C VAL A 73 -12.84 -5.41 10.13
N ALA A 74 -12.62 -4.75 8.99
CA ALA A 74 -12.74 -5.34 7.67
C ALA A 74 -11.50 -5.07 6.82
N LEU A 75 -11.18 -6.03 5.96
CA LEU A 75 -10.20 -5.86 4.90
C LEU A 75 -10.91 -5.36 3.65
N SER A 76 -10.44 -4.26 3.09
CA SER A 76 -10.97 -3.66 1.86
C SER A 76 -9.85 -3.46 0.85
N SER A 77 -10.18 -3.66 -0.42
CA SER A 77 -9.24 -3.61 -1.52
C SER A 77 -9.25 -2.21 -2.13
N LEU A 78 -8.08 -1.60 -2.31
CA LEU A 78 -7.93 -0.30 -2.93
C LEU A 78 -7.37 -0.48 -4.33
N ASN A 79 -8.13 0.00 -5.32
CA ASN A 79 -7.62 0.21 -6.66
C ASN A 79 -7.23 1.68 -6.74
N PHE A 80 -5.98 1.96 -7.07
CA PHE A 80 -5.63 3.28 -7.58
C PHE A 80 -6.15 3.30 -9.01
N ASP A 81 -7.39 3.76 -9.18
CA ASP A 81 -7.78 4.24 -10.50
C ASP A 81 -6.85 5.42 -10.78
N GLY A 82 -5.98 5.24 -11.76
CA GLY A 82 -5.12 6.29 -12.24
C GLY A 82 -6.01 7.32 -12.92
N SER A 83 -6.63 8.21 -12.15
CA SER A 83 -7.14 9.46 -12.68
C SER A 83 -5.92 10.30 -13.07
N GLU A 84 -5.35 9.98 -14.23
CA GLU A 84 -4.57 10.92 -15.02
C GLU A 84 -5.46 12.13 -15.26
N GLY A 85 -5.06 13.26 -14.67
CA GLY A 85 -5.55 14.59 -14.99
C GLY A 85 -4.38 15.43 -15.48
#